data_AF-A0A2G9R9J0-F1
#
_entry.id   AF-A0A2G9R9J0-F1
#
_cell.length_a   1.000
_cell.length_b   1.000
_cell.length_c   1.000
_cell.angle_alpha   90.00
_cell.angle_beta   90.00
_cell.angle_gamma   90.00
#
_symmetry.space_group_name_H-M   'P 1'
#
loop_
_entity.id
_entity.type
_entity.pdbx_description
1 polymer ?
#
loop_
_entity_poly.entity_id
_entity_poly.type
_entity_poly.pdbx_seq_one_letter_code
_entity_poly.pdbx_strand_id
1 'polypeptide(L)'
;MPRERQYDRKQSRYGGQTKPILHKKTTKKIVLRLECVDPPNCRSKRMLAIKRCKHFEPGGDKIKRIVRQLRSSLFSSVLRQEVGFFDKTRTGELINRLSSDSVLIGRSVTENLSDGLRAVAQATVGIGMMFFVSPQLATFVLSIIPPLSVVGVIYGRYLRKVSKLTQDSLAEATQLAEERIGNVRTVRAFGKEMHEMKKYDSKVDYVLDLAYKEAMARAGFFGLTGLSGNFIILAVLYKGGLLTGASQMTVGELSSFLMYAFWVGISIGGT
;
A
#
# COMPACT_ATOMS: atom_id res chain seq x y z
N MET A 1 -39.08 17.33 36.25
CA MET A 1 -39.10 15.98 36.86
C MET A 1 -40.09 14.98 36.22
N PRO A 2 -40.01 14.61 34.91
CA PRO A 2 -40.82 13.48 34.38
C PRO A 2 -40.00 12.26 33.90
N ARG A 3 -38.66 12.31 33.86
CA ARG A 3 -37.84 11.23 33.25
C ARG A 3 -37.43 10.09 34.19
N GLU A 4 -37.38 10.31 35.51
CA GLU A 4 -37.00 9.25 36.48
C GLU A 4 -38.04 8.12 36.54
N ARG A 5 -39.33 8.44 36.55
CA ARG A 5 -40.41 7.42 36.62
C ARG A 5 -40.43 6.44 35.43
N GLN A 6 -39.88 6.82 34.27
CA GLN A 6 -39.79 5.93 33.11
C GLN A 6 -38.59 4.97 33.19
N TYR A 7 -37.55 5.34 33.93
CA TYR A 7 -36.35 4.52 34.10
C TYR A 7 -36.62 3.36 35.07
N ASP A 8 -37.30 3.63 36.18
CA ASP A 8 -37.62 2.62 37.21
C ASP A 8 -38.60 1.55 36.69
N ARG A 9 -39.59 1.95 35.88
CA ARG A 9 -40.50 0.99 35.22
C ARG A 9 -39.79 0.05 34.23
N LYS A 10 -38.64 0.44 33.68
CA LYS A 10 -37.84 -0.42 32.78
C LYS A 10 -36.88 -1.33 33.53
N GLN A 11 -36.56 -1.04 34.79
CA GLN A 11 -35.71 -1.89 35.64
C GLN A 11 -36.51 -2.96 36.39
N SER A 12 -37.80 -2.75 36.69
CA SER A 12 -38.60 -3.74 37.44
C SER A 12 -38.76 -5.10 36.74
N ARG A 13 -38.56 -5.18 35.41
CA ARG A 13 -38.57 -6.44 34.66
C ARG A 13 -37.24 -7.22 34.70
N TYR A 14 -36.18 -6.67 35.29
CA TYR A 14 -34.83 -7.28 35.29
C TYR A 14 -34.46 -7.98 36.59
N GLY A 15 -35.42 -8.24 37.49
CA GLY A 15 -35.21 -9.12 38.64
C GLY A 15 -34.02 -8.72 39.54
N GLY A 16 -33.75 -7.42 39.67
CA GLY A 16 -32.67 -6.91 40.52
C GLY A 16 -31.31 -6.70 39.83
N GLN A 17 -31.16 -6.90 38.52
CA GLN A 17 -29.93 -6.51 37.80
C GLN A 17 -30.07 -5.14 37.14
N THR A 18 -29.11 -4.25 37.41
CA THR A 18 -29.04 -2.91 36.81
C THR A 18 -28.73 -3.00 35.31
N LYS A 19 -29.53 -2.30 34.50
CA LYS A 19 -29.37 -2.23 33.04
C LYS A 19 -28.01 -1.61 32.69
N PRO A 20 -27.09 -2.31 31.99
CA PRO A 20 -25.81 -1.72 31.62
C PRO A 20 -26.03 -0.66 30.52
N ILE A 21 -25.53 0.56 30.77
CA ILE A 21 -25.54 1.66 29.82
C ILE A 21 -24.46 1.38 28.77
N LEU A 22 -24.83 0.70 27.68
CA LEU A 22 -23.89 0.46 26.58
C LEU A 22 -23.69 1.75 25.76
N HIS A 23 -22.54 2.39 25.96
CA HIS A 23 -22.04 3.41 25.05
C HIS A 23 -21.79 2.78 23.66
N LYS A 24 -22.42 3.36 22.65
CA LYS A 24 -22.49 2.88 21.27
C LYS A 24 -21.10 2.88 20.60
N LYS A 25 -20.41 1.74 20.60
CA LYS A 25 -19.34 1.43 19.62
C LYS A 25 -19.52 0.01 19.08
N THR A 26 -19.97 -0.08 17.83
CA THR A 26 -19.99 -1.26 16.95
C THR A 26 -20.67 -2.52 17.50
N THR A 27 -21.99 -2.62 17.33
CA THR A 27 -22.75 -3.87 17.57
C THR A 27 -22.40 -4.93 16.51
N LYS A 28 -21.47 -5.83 16.82
CA LYS A 28 -21.24 -7.04 16.03
C LYS A 28 -22.38 -8.03 16.30
N LYS A 29 -23.18 -8.36 15.27
CA LYS A 29 -24.23 -9.40 15.33
C LYS A 29 -23.57 -10.75 15.66
N ILE A 30 -23.91 -11.35 16.80
CA ILE A 30 -23.50 -12.71 17.16
C ILE A 30 -24.64 -13.64 16.75
N VAL A 31 -24.36 -14.60 15.87
CA VAL A 31 -25.32 -15.63 15.47
C VAL A 31 -25.08 -16.86 16.34
N LEU A 32 -26.11 -17.29 17.07
CA LEU A 32 -26.08 -18.45 17.97
C LEU A 32 -26.80 -19.62 17.30
N ARG A 33 -26.24 -20.82 17.39
CA ARG A 33 -26.93 -22.06 17.00
C ARG A 33 -27.42 -22.78 18.25
N LEU A 34 -28.67 -23.22 18.24
CA LEU A 34 -29.26 -24.03 19.29
C LEU A 34 -29.09 -25.50 18.91
N GLU A 35 -28.31 -26.23 19.70
CA GLU A 35 -28.16 -27.68 19.55
C GLU A 35 -28.79 -28.39 20.77
N CYS A 36 -29.39 -29.54 20.49
CA CYS A 36 -29.99 -30.43 21.47
C CYS A 36 -28.89 -31.23 22.15
N VAL A 37 -28.90 -31.26 23.49
CA VAL A 37 -27.84 -31.91 24.25
C VAL A 37 -27.99 -33.44 24.22
N ASP A 38 -29.21 -33.99 24.08
CA ASP A 38 -29.48 -35.44 24.06
C ASP A 38 -30.66 -35.85 23.13
N PRO A 39 -30.47 -36.64 22.06
CA PRO A 39 -31.55 -37.28 21.29
C PRO A 39 -31.93 -38.66 21.87
N PRO A 40 -33.22 -39.09 21.87
CA PRO A 40 -34.29 -38.72 20.92
C PRO A 40 -35.39 -37.78 21.47
N ASN A 41 -35.34 -37.38 22.75
CA ASN A 41 -36.36 -36.52 23.35
C ASN A 41 -35.72 -35.25 23.96
N CYS A 42 -35.53 -34.24 23.11
CA CYS A 42 -34.73 -33.05 23.43
C CYS A 42 -35.45 -32.10 24.40
N ARG A 43 -35.18 -32.27 25.70
CA ARG A 43 -35.74 -31.43 26.78
C ARG A 43 -34.98 -30.12 27.02
N SER A 44 -33.75 -29.99 26.53
CA SER A 44 -32.86 -28.85 26.75
C SER A 44 -32.07 -28.50 25.48
N LYS A 45 -32.07 -27.21 25.11
CA LYS A 45 -31.27 -26.66 23.99
C LYS A 45 -30.18 -25.75 24.54
N ARG A 46 -28.93 -25.96 24.15
CA ARG A 46 -27.79 -25.10 24.55
C ARG A 46 -27.45 -24.15 23.40
N MET A 47 -27.25 -22.87 23.70
CA MET A 47 -26.73 -21.91 22.73
C MET A 47 -25.21 -22.04 22.65
N LEU A 48 -24.70 -22.51 21.52
CA LEU A 48 -23.28 -22.50 21.22
C LEU A 48 -22.95 -21.29 20.35
N ALA A 49 -21.98 -20.49 20.80
CA ALA A 49 -21.43 -19.39 20.02
C ALA A 49 -20.59 -19.98 18.88
N ILE A 50 -21.07 -19.87 17.64
CA ILE A 50 -20.23 -20.16 16.47
C ILE A 50 -19.06 -19.17 16.52
N LYS A 51 -17.83 -19.70 16.58
CA LYS A 51 -16.59 -18.91 16.55
C LYS A 51 -16.72 -17.81 15.49
N ARG A 52 -16.74 -16.54 15.95
CA ARG A 52 -16.85 -15.28 15.18
C ARG A 52 -16.75 -15.48 13.66
N CYS A 53 -17.84 -15.23 12.93
CA CYS A 53 -17.72 -14.81 11.54
C CYS A 53 -16.84 -13.57 11.51
N LYS A 54 -15.56 -13.73 11.16
CA LYS A 54 -14.76 -12.63 10.64
C LYS A 54 -15.51 -12.11 9.42
N HIS A 55 -15.50 -10.79 9.25
CA HIS A 55 -15.97 -10.09 8.04
C HIS A 55 -15.82 -10.98 6.81
N PHE A 56 -16.96 -11.37 6.24
CA PHE A 56 -17.02 -12.00 4.93
C PHE A 56 -16.84 -10.88 3.91
N GLU A 57 -15.58 -10.52 3.67
CA GLU A 57 -15.20 -9.78 2.47
C GLU A 57 -15.16 -10.81 1.33
N PRO A 58 -16.09 -10.76 0.36
CA PRO A 58 -16.05 -11.65 -0.79
C PRO A 58 -14.71 -11.42 -1.54
N GLY A 59 -13.76 -12.35 -1.36
CA GLY A 59 -12.39 -12.28 -1.90
C GLY A 59 -11.29 -12.54 -0.87
N GLY A 60 -11.46 -12.10 0.39
CA GLY A 60 -10.41 -12.15 1.43
C GLY A 60 -10.10 -13.53 2.01
N ASP A 61 -11.00 -14.50 1.83
CA ASP A 61 -10.85 -15.85 2.38
C ASP A 61 -9.86 -16.73 1.61
N LYS A 62 -9.55 -16.40 0.35
CA LYS A 62 -8.51 -17.12 -0.40
C LYS A 62 -7.12 -16.69 0.05
N ILE A 63 -6.91 -15.38 0.23
CA ILE A 63 -5.65 -14.81 0.73
C ILE A 63 -5.32 -15.36 2.11
N LYS A 64 -6.28 -15.33 3.03
CA LYS A 64 -6.10 -15.86 4.40
C LYS A 64 -5.77 -17.35 4.40
N ARG A 65 -6.27 -18.13 3.44
CA ARG A 65 -5.94 -19.55 3.26
C ARG A 65 -4.52 -19.75 2.72
N ILE A 66 -4.13 -19.01 1.70
CA ILE A 66 -2.77 -19.07 1.12
C ILE A 66 -1.72 -18.67 2.16
N VAL A 67 -1.93 -17.55 2.87
CA VAL A 67 -1.02 -17.10 3.94
C VAL A 67 -0.95 -18.12 5.08
N ARG A 68 -2.06 -18.76 5.45
CA ARG A 68 -2.07 -19.84 6.45
C ARG A 68 -1.24 -21.04 5.99
N GLN A 69 -1.40 -21.47 4.73
CA GLN A 69 -0.62 -22.59 4.17
C GLN A 69 0.87 -22.26 4.09
N LEU A 70 1.22 -21.05 3.64
CA LEU A 70 2.60 -20.54 3.64
C LEU A 70 3.20 -20.56 5.05
N ARG A 71 2.50 -19.98 6.04
CA ARG A 71 2.99 -19.97 7.43
C ARG A 71 3.17 -21.37 8.00
N SER A 72 2.22 -22.27 7.75
CA SER A 72 2.30 -23.66 8.22
C SER A 72 3.48 -24.40 7.58
N SER A 73 3.68 -24.21 6.27
CA SER A 73 4.75 -24.89 5.52
C SER A 73 6.13 -24.33 5.88
N LEU A 74 6.26 -23.00 6.01
CA LEU A 74 7.48 -22.34 6.45
C LEU A 74 7.86 -22.77 7.87
N PHE A 75 6.91 -22.76 8.80
CA PHE A 75 7.17 -23.19 10.19
C PHE A 75 7.63 -24.66 10.25
N SER A 76 6.96 -25.55 9.51
CA SER A 76 7.38 -26.96 9.42
C SER A 76 8.75 -27.13 8.77
N SER A 77 9.11 -26.29 7.80
CA SER A 77 10.40 -26.36 7.11
C SER A 77 11.54 -25.86 7.99
N VAL A 78 11.30 -24.78 8.74
CA VAL A 78 12.27 -24.23 9.70
C VAL A 78 12.59 -25.25 10.79
N LEU A 79 11.58 -25.90 11.38
CA LEU A 79 11.80 -26.92 12.43
C LEU A 79 12.54 -28.18 11.98
N ARG A 80 12.62 -28.44 10.66
CA ARG A 80 13.35 -29.58 10.09
C ARG A 80 14.81 -29.27 9.76
N GLN A 81 15.26 -28.03 9.95
CA GLN A 81 16.65 -27.66 9.69
C GLN A 81 17.60 -28.12 10.79
N GLU A 82 18.86 -28.32 10.41
CA GLU A 82 19.93 -28.67 11.33
C GLU A 82 20.24 -27.54 12.33
N VAL A 83 20.82 -27.88 13.47
CA VAL A 83 21.18 -26.89 14.51
C VAL A 83 22.16 -25.84 13.97
N GLY A 84 23.08 -26.23 13.09
CA GLY A 84 24.03 -25.30 12.45
C GLY A 84 23.39 -24.20 11.59
N PHE A 85 22.13 -24.37 11.16
CA PHE A 85 21.35 -23.32 10.49
C PHE A 85 20.89 -22.25 11.49
N PHE A 86 20.51 -22.65 12.71
CA PHE A 86 20.07 -21.75 13.78
C PHE A 86 21.25 -20.99 14.40
N ASP A 87 22.46 -21.57 14.39
CA ASP A 87 23.66 -20.86 14.84
C ASP A 87 24.05 -19.70 13.93
N LYS A 88 23.69 -19.77 12.63
CA LYS A 88 23.98 -18.73 11.63
C LYS A 88 22.85 -17.69 11.50
N THR A 89 21.62 -18.03 11.88
CA THR A 89 20.42 -17.22 11.58
C THR A 89 19.77 -16.72 12.86
N ARG A 90 19.61 -15.40 13.00
CA ARG A 90 18.96 -14.81 14.18
C ARG A 90 17.47 -15.20 14.25
N THR A 91 17.00 -15.62 15.41
CA THR A 91 15.58 -15.97 15.66
C THR A 91 14.62 -14.85 15.25
N GLY A 92 15.01 -13.59 15.46
CA GLY A 92 14.21 -12.42 15.06
C GLY A 92 13.96 -12.33 13.56
N GLU A 93 14.92 -12.74 12.73
CA GLU A 93 14.77 -12.72 11.27
C GLU A 93 13.80 -13.81 10.81
N LEU A 94 13.89 -15.01 11.37
CA LEU A 94 12.95 -16.11 11.11
C LEU A 94 11.50 -15.72 11.43
N ILE A 95 11.28 -15.03 12.55
CA ILE A 95 9.96 -14.51 12.93
C ILE A 95 9.47 -13.43 11.96
N ASN A 96 10.36 -12.52 11.52
CA ASN A 96 9.99 -11.48 10.56
C ASN A 96 9.57 -12.09 9.21
N ARG A 97 10.30 -13.08 8.69
CA ARG A 97 9.93 -13.80 7.46
C ARG A 97 8.60 -14.54 7.61
N LEU A 98 8.39 -15.20 8.76
CA LEU A 98 7.14 -15.93 9.02
C LEU A 98 5.93 -14.99 9.14
N SER A 99 6.10 -13.81 9.74
CA SER A 99 4.99 -12.87 9.99
C SER A 99 4.75 -11.93 8.81
N SER A 100 5.78 -11.18 8.41
CA SER A 100 5.73 -10.07 7.46
C SER A 100 5.81 -10.55 6.01
N ASP A 101 6.81 -11.37 5.67
CA ASP A 101 7.01 -11.81 4.28
C ASP A 101 5.87 -12.71 3.81
N SER A 102 5.38 -13.60 4.67
CA SER A 102 4.23 -14.47 4.32
C SER A 102 2.97 -13.68 3.97
N VAL A 103 2.74 -12.54 4.61
CA VAL A 103 1.61 -11.65 4.31
C VAL A 103 1.87 -10.87 3.03
N LEU A 104 3.08 -10.35 2.85
CA LEU A 104 3.47 -9.61 1.65
C LEU A 104 3.35 -10.49 0.39
N ILE A 105 3.80 -11.74 0.44
CA ILE A 105 3.67 -12.69 -0.66
C ILE A 105 2.20 -12.98 -0.95
N GLY A 106 1.40 -13.24 0.10
CA GLY A 106 -0.03 -13.51 -0.06
C GLY A 106 -0.80 -12.37 -0.71
N ARG A 107 -0.49 -11.12 -0.32
CA ARG A 107 -1.03 -9.91 -0.95
C ARG A 107 -0.52 -9.74 -2.38
N SER A 108 0.78 -9.91 -2.60
CA SER A 108 1.38 -9.71 -3.92
C SER A 108 0.83 -10.67 -4.97
N VAL A 109 0.60 -11.93 -4.62
CA VAL A 109 0.07 -12.93 -5.56
C VAL A 109 -1.40 -12.66 -5.93
N THR A 110 -2.18 -12.03 -5.05
CA THR A 110 -3.62 -11.90 -5.26
C THR A 110 -4.03 -10.47 -5.59
N GLU A 111 -3.63 -9.50 -4.77
CA GLU A 111 -3.99 -8.09 -4.91
C GLU A 111 -3.21 -7.49 -6.09
N ASN A 112 -1.87 -7.52 -6.08
CA ASN A 112 -1.08 -6.93 -7.17
C ASN A 112 -1.35 -7.60 -8.53
N LEU A 113 -1.62 -8.92 -8.54
CA LEU A 113 -1.95 -9.61 -9.79
C LEU A 113 -3.34 -9.21 -10.32
N SER A 114 -4.34 -9.09 -9.45
CA SER A 114 -5.68 -8.63 -9.83
C SER A 114 -5.66 -7.19 -10.29
N ASP A 115 -4.93 -6.32 -9.58
CA ASP A 115 -4.81 -4.90 -9.92
C ASP A 115 -4.04 -4.72 -11.22
N GLY A 116 -2.95 -5.49 -11.42
CA GLY A 116 -2.20 -5.52 -12.67
C GLY A 116 -3.05 -6.01 -13.85
N LEU A 117 -3.81 -7.09 -13.68
CA LEU A 117 -4.70 -7.60 -14.73
C LEU A 117 -5.80 -6.58 -15.08
N ARG A 118 -6.39 -5.93 -14.06
CA ARG A 118 -7.37 -4.87 -14.26
C ARG A 118 -6.75 -3.68 -15.00
N ALA A 119 -5.54 -3.26 -14.62
CA ALA A 119 -4.84 -2.17 -15.28
C ALA A 119 -4.56 -2.48 -16.75
N VAL A 120 -4.08 -3.69 -17.07
CA VAL A 120 -3.85 -4.12 -18.45
C VAL A 120 -5.16 -4.17 -19.25
N ALA A 121 -6.23 -4.71 -18.68
CA ALA A 121 -7.53 -4.76 -19.33
C ALA A 121 -8.08 -3.34 -19.60
N GLN A 122 -8.01 -2.44 -18.61
CA GLN A 122 -8.43 -1.05 -18.75
C GLN A 122 -7.59 -0.27 -19.77
N ALA A 123 -6.28 -0.47 -19.79
CA ALA A 123 -5.40 0.13 -20.79
C ALA A 123 -5.76 -0.32 -22.20
N THR A 124 -5.96 -1.63 -22.39
CA THR A 124 -6.29 -2.22 -23.70
C THR A 124 -7.64 -1.73 -24.21
N VAL A 125 -8.67 -1.77 -23.35
CA VAL A 125 -10.01 -1.28 -23.70
C VAL A 125 -10.00 0.24 -23.92
N GLY A 126 -9.33 0.99 -23.05
CA GLY A 126 -9.25 2.44 -23.15
C GLY A 126 -8.57 2.90 -24.42
N ILE A 127 -7.42 2.31 -24.78
CA ILE A 127 -6.72 2.61 -26.04
C ILE A 127 -7.60 2.21 -27.24
N GLY A 128 -8.23 1.03 -27.22
CA GLY A 128 -9.15 0.60 -28.28
C GLY A 128 -10.31 1.58 -28.49
N MET A 129 -10.93 2.03 -27.40
CA MET A 129 -12.02 3.02 -27.45
C MET A 129 -11.53 4.40 -27.93
N MET A 130 -10.32 4.83 -27.57
CA MET A 130 -9.75 6.08 -28.08
C MET A 130 -9.58 6.06 -29.60
N PHE A 131 -9.10 4.94 -30.17
CA PHE A 131 -9.02 4.77 -31.62
C PHE A 131 -10.39 4.68 -32.30
N PHE A 132 -11.37 4.07 -31.64
CA PHE A 132 -12.75 3.99 -32.15
C PHE A 132 -13.42 5.37 -32.22
N VAL A 133 -13.23 6.23 -31.20
CA VAL A 133 -13.83 7.56 -31.16
C VAL A 133 -13.18 8.53 -32.15
N SER A 134 -11.84 8.62 -32.17
CA SER A 134 -11.14 9.51 -33.11
C SER A 134 -9.72 9.03 -33.37
N PRO A 135 -9.48 8.40 -34.54
CA PRO A 135 -8.14 7.99 -34.94
C PRO A 135 -7.14 9.16 -35.02
N GLN A 136 -7.60 10.36 -35.40
CA GLN A 136 -6.73 11.54 -35.56
C GLN A 136 -6.25 12.11 -34.21
N LEU A 137 -7.08 12.06 -33.17
CA LEU A 137 -6.66 12.45 -31.81
C LEU A 137 -5.84 11.36 -31.14
N ALA A 138 -6.22 10.09 -31.31
CA ALA A 138 -5.51 8.95 -30.73
C ALA A 138 -4.05 8.88 -31.23
N THR A 139 -3.84 8.99 -32.54
CA THR A 139 -2.49 9.01 -33.15
C THR A 139 -1.65 10.20 -32.68
N PHE A 140 -2.26 11.37 -32.47
CA PHE A 140 -1.57 12.54 -31.94
C PHE A 140 -1.09 12.32 -30.50
N VAL A 141 -1.96 11.83 -29.63
CA VAL A 141 -1.59 11.46 -28.24
C VAL A 141 -0.51 10.38 -28.25
N LEU A 142 -0.64 9.36 -29.11
CA LEU A 142 0.33 8.29 -29.27
C LEU A 142 1.69 8.78 -29.78
N SER A 143 1.75 9.92 -30.49
CA SER A 143 3.02 10.50 -30.92
C SER A 143 3.73 11.30 -29.82
N ILE A 144 2.98 11.91 -28.90
CA ILE A 144 3.52 12.78 -27.83
C ILE A 144 3.94 11.98 -26.60
N ILE A 145 3.15 10.97 -26.21
CA ILE A 145 3.39 10.23 -24.96
C ILE A 145 4.72 9.45 -24.96
N PRO A 146 5.12 8.71 -26.02
CA PRO A 146 6.35 7.92 -25.98
C PRO A 146 7.62 8.74 -25.82
N PRO A 147 7.85 9.85 -26.57
CA PRO A 147 9.01 10.72 -26.33
C PRO A 147 9.08 11.26 -24.90
N LEU A 148 7.94 11.73 -24.36
CA LEU A 148 7.88 12.23 -22.98
C LEU A 148 8.15 11.12 -21.95
N SER A 149 7.65 9.91 -22.21
CA SER A 149 7.88 8.75 -21.36
C SER A 149 9.36 8.35 -21.34
N VAL A 150 10.05 8.38 -22.49
CA VAL A 150 11.49 8.10 -22.58
C VAL A 150 12.29 9.12 -21.76
N VAL A 151 12.01 10.42 -21.91
CA VAL A 151 12.66 11.48 -21.12
C VAL A 151 12.36 11.29 -19.62
N GLY A 152 11.12 10.99 -19.27
CA GLY A 152 10.70 10.72 -17.90
C GLY A 152 11.42 9.52 -17.28
N VAL A 153 11.61 8.43 -18.03
CA VAL A 153 12.35 7.24 -17.58
C VAL A 153 13.84 7.55 -17.38
N ILE A 154 14.46 8.31 -18.29
CA ILE A 154 15.88 8.71 -18.15
C ILE A 154 16.06 9.57 -16.89
N TYR A 155 15.21 10.58 -16.71
CA TYR A 155 15.25 11.43 -15.52
C TYR A 155 14.95 10.63 -14.25
N GLY A 156 13.99 9.72 -14.30
CA GLY A 156 13.64 8.85 -13.18
C GLY A 156 14.80 7.92 -12.79
N ARG A 157 15.57 7.41 -13.75
CA ARG A 157 16.80 6.62 -13.49
C ARG A 157 17.88 7.48 -12.84
N TYR A 158 18.06 8.72 -13.30
CA TYR A 158 18.98 9.67 -12.67
C TYR A 158 18.57 9.93 -11.21
N LEU A 159 17.28 10.21 -10.96
CA LEU A 159 16.77 10.46 -9.62
C LEU A 159 16.96 9.25 -8.68
N ARG A 160 16.70 8.03 -9.18
CA ARG A 160 16.99 6.80 -8.42
C ARG A 160 18.47 6.64 -8.09
N LYS A 161 19.37 7.02 -9.01
CA LYS A 161 20.82 6.96 -8.77
C LYS A 161 21.25 7.92 -7.67
N VAL A 162 20.74 9.16 -7.69
CA VAL A 162 21.01 10.16 -6.65
C VAL A 162 20.46 9.69 -5.30
N SER A 163 19.21 9.23 -5.27
CA SER A 163 18.57 8.72 -4.06
C SER A 163 19.32 7.53 -3.45
N LYS A 164 19.79 6.61 -4.29
CA LYS A 164 20.63 5.50 -3.84
C LYS A 164 21.94 5.99 -3.24
N LEU A 165 22.60 6.98 -3.85
CA LEU A 165 23.85 7.55 -3.31
C LEU A 165 23.64 8.21 -1.94
N THR A 166 22.53 8.95 -1.76
CA THR A 166 22.15 9.54 -0.47
C THR A 166 21.96 8.44 0.58
N GLN A 167 21.24 7.36 0.24
CA GLN A 167 20.99 6.23 1.14
C GLN A 167 22.27 5.46 1.49
N ASP A 168 23.13 5.20 0.51
CA ASP A 168 24.41 4.51 0.73
C ASP A 168 25.33 5.35 1.64
N SER A 169 25.36 6.67 1.46
CA SER A 169 26.14 7.59 2.31
C SER A 169 25.58 7.67 3.73
N LEU A 170 24.25 7.68 3.87
CA LEU A 170 23.58 7.62 5.17
C LEU A 170 23.85 6.29 5.89
N ALA A 171 23.87 5.19 5.16
CA ALA A 171 24.20 3.88 5.71
C ALA A 171 25.65 3.84 6.23
N GLU A 172 26.61 4.42 5.49
CA GLU A 172 28.01 4.53 5.95
C GLU A 172 28.13 5.37 7.24
N ALA A 173 27.43 6.51 7.31
CA ALA A 173 27.40 7.34 8.52
C ALA A 173 26.77 6.60 9.71
N THR A 174 25.68 5.87 9.48
CA THR A 174 25.01 5.06 10.50
C THR A 174 25.90 3.93 11.00
N GLN A 175 26.60 3.25 10.08
CA GLN A 175 27.54 2.19 10.43
C GLN A 175 28.72 2.72 11.25
N LEU A 176 29.25 3.90 10.91
CA LEU A 176 30.28 4.58 11.70
C LEU A 176 29.76 4.88 13.12
N ALA A 177 28.54 5.39 13.26
CA ALA A 177 27.94 5.64 14.57
C ALA A 177 27.78 4.35 15.38
N GLU A 178 27.27 3.28 14.75
CA GLU A 178 27.12 1.97 15.39
C GLU A 178 28.47 1.41 15.89
N GLU A 179 29.52 1.50 15.07
CA GLU A 179 30.86 1.04 15.43
C GLU A 179 31.45 1.80 16.63
N ARG A 180 31.29 3.14 16.65
CA ARG A 180 31.84 4.00 17.71
C ARG A 180 31.04 3.90 19.01
N ILE A 181 29.71 3.81 18.94
CA ILE A 181 28.85 3.62 20.10
C ILE A 181 29.07 2.22 20.70
N GLY A 182 29.15 1.19 19.86
CA GLY A 182 29.44 -0.18 20.29
C GLY A 182 30.79 -0.32 20.98
N ASN A 183 31.80 0.44 20.53
CA ASN A 183 33.17 0.43 21.07
C ASN A 183 33.53 1.71 21.86
N VAL A 184 32.55 2.33 22.53
CA VAL A 184 32.75 3.62 23.23
C VAL A 184 33.88 3.59 24.28
N ARG A 185 34.11 2.42 24.91
CA ARG A 185 35.20 2.23 25.89
C ARG A 185 36.57 2.45 25.25
N THR A 186 36.77 1.97 24.03
CA THR A 186 38.01 2.13 23.27
C THR A 186 38.21 3.60 22.87
N VAL A 187 37.14 4.26 22.40
CA VAL A 187 37.19 5.69 22.04
C VAL A 187 37.59 6.56 23.24
N ARG A 188 37.04 6.26 24.42
CA ARG A 188 37.42 6.94 25.68
C ARG A 188 38.83 6.62 26.12
N ALA A 189 39.28 5.37 26.00
CA ALA A 189 40.65 4.98 26.36
C ALA A 189 41.71 5.77 25.58
N PHE A 190 41.42 6.14 24.33
CA PHE A 190 42.30 6.97 23.49
C PHE A 190 41.96 8.48 23.54
N GLY A 191 40.95 8.90 24.31
CA GLY A 191 40.54 10.31 24.41
C GLY A 191 40.07 10.93 23.08
N LYS A 192 39.49 10.14 22.17
CA LYS A 192 39.16 10.56 20.79
C LYS A 192 37.71 10.99 20.57
N GLU A 193 36.95 11.28 21.63
CA GLU A 193 35.52 11.61 21.53
C GLU A 193 35.24 12.82 20.61
N MET A 194 35.95 13.93 20.81
CA MET A 194 35.81 15.13 19.96
C MET A 194 36.21 14.89 18.50
N HIS A 195 37.16 13.98 18.27
CA HIS A 195 37.62 13.63 16.93
C HIS A 195 36.55 12.82 16.18
N GLU A 196 35.98 11.80 16.82
CA GLU A 196 34.91 10.99 16.24
C GLU A 196 33.63 11.79 16.05
N MET A 197 33.30 12.72 16.94
CA MET A 197 32.17 13.64 16.75
C MET A 197 32.34 14.50 15.50
N LYS A 198 33.50 15.16 15.31
CA LYS A 198 33.77 15.94 14.09
C LYS A 198 33.75 15.08 12.82
N LYS A 199 34.24 13.84 12.90
CA LYS A 199 34.24 12.90 11.78
C LYS A 199 32.81 12.50 11.39
N TYR A 200 31.96 12.24 12.37
CA TYR A 200 30.54 11.96 12.13
C TYR A 200 29.82 13.18 11.55
N ASP A 201 30.07 14.37 12.10
CA ASP A 201 29.49 15.65 11.62
C ASP A 201 29.79 15.87 10.13
N SER A 202 31.07 15.73 9.73
CA SER A 202 31.48 15.84 8.32
C SER A 202 30.80 14.81 7.40
N LYS A 203 30.49 13.59 7.89
CA LYS A 203 29.76 12.58 7.12
C LYS A 203 28.28 12.94 6.99
N VAL A 204 27.66 13.47 8.05
CA VAL A 204 26.27 13.90 8.04
C VAL A 204 26.08 15.13 7.16
N ASP A 205 26.99 16.09 7.20
CA ASP A 205 26.98 17.25 6.30
C ASP A 205 27.02 16.84 4.82
N TYR A 206 27.87 15.87 4.50
CA TYR A 206 27.92 15.31 3.14
C TYR A 206 26.59 14.64 2.74
N VAL A 207 25.96 13.88 3.65
CA VAL A 207 24.64 13.29 3.41
C VAL A 207 23.58 14.38 3.19
N LEU A 208 23.65 15.47 3.94
CA LEU A 208 22.73 16.60 3.85
C LEU A 208 22.89 17.34 2.50
N ASP A 209 24.11 17.55 2.02
CA ASP A 209 24.37 18.09 0.68
C ASP A 209 23.80 17.20 -0.43
N LEU A 210 23.95 15.87 -0.30
CA LEU A 210 23.36 14.91 -1.22
C LEU A 210 21.83 14.94 -1.17
N ALA A 211 21.26 15.01 0.03
CA ALA A 211 19.82 15.09 0.23
C ALA A 211 19.23 16.38 -0.36
N TYR A 212 19.92 17.51 -0.28
CA TYR A 212 19.50 18.75 -0.96
C TYR A 212 19.51 18.59 -2.48
N LYS A 213 20.55 17.99 -3.05
CA LYS A 213 20.62 17.70 -4.50
C LYS A 213 19.49 16.75 -4.93
N GLU A 214 19.22 15.72 -4.15
CA GLU A 214 18.10 14.80 -4.37
C GLU A 214 16.76 15.52 -4.32
N ALA A 215 16.53 16.34 -3.28
CA ALA A 215 15.30 17.09 -3.08
C ALA A 215 15.07 18.07 -4.23
N MET A 216 16.11 18.78 -4.68
CA MET A 216 16.01 19.70 -5.81
C MET A 216 15.74 18.98 -7.12
N ALA A 217 16.41 17.85 -7.38
CA ALA A 217 16.14 17.01 -8.55
C ALA A 217 14.70 16.44 -8.51
N ARG A 218 14.22 16.04 -7.33
CA ARG A 218 12.86 15.53 -7.13
C ARG A 218 11.81 16.61 -7.33
N ALA A 219 12.04 17.81 -6.81
CA ALA A 219 11.18 18.97 -7.03
C ALA A 219 11.11 19.33 -8.52
N GLY A 220 12.26 19.36 -9.20
CA GLY A 220 12.34 19.56 -10.64
C GLY A 220 11.57 18.48 -11.42
N PHE A 221 11.72 17.21 -11.04
CA PHE A 221 10.99 16.10 -11.67
C PHE A 221 9.47 16.23 -11.51
N PHE A 222 8.98 16.50 -10.30
CA PHE A 222 7.54 16.66 -10.07
C PHE A 222 6.99 17.91 -10.77
N GLY A 223 7.74 19.02 -10.77
CA GLY A 223 7.39 20.24 -11.49
C GLY A 223 7.30 20.01 -13.00
N LEU A 224 8.33 19.40 -13.61
CA LEU A 224 8.38 19.10 -15.04
C LEU A 224 7.28 18.10 -15.44
N THR A 225 7.09 17.04 -14.65
CA THR A 225 6.06 16.03 -14.91
C THR A 225 4.67 16.66 -14.82
N GLY A 226 4.41 17.47 -13.79
CA GLY A 226 3.15 18.19 -13.63
C GLY A 226 2.87 19.17 -14.77
N LEU A 227 3.87 19.97 -15.18
CA LEU A 227 3.74 20.88 -16.32
C LEU A 227 3.51 20.12 -17.63
N SER A 228 4.24 19.03 -17.87
CA SER A 228 4.08 18.20 -19.06
C SER A 228 2.68 17.59 -19.14
N GLY A 229 2.13 17.11 -18.02
CA GLY A 229 0.77 16.58 -17.94
C GLY A 229 -0.29 17.63 -18.30
N ASN A 230 -0.17 18.84 -17.74
CA ASN A 230 -1.06 19.95 -18.08
C ASN A 230 -0.95 20.35 -19.56
N PHE A 231 0.27 20.38 -20.10
CA PHE A 231 0.51 20.71 -21.51
C PHE A 231 -0.10 19.67 -22.46
N ILE A 232 -0.02 18.37 -22.14
CA ILE A 232 -0.68 17.31 -22.91
C ILE A 232 -2.20 17.52 -22.94
N ILE A 233 -2.82 17.77 -21.78
CA ILE A 233 -4.27 18.00 -21.70
C ILE A 233 -4.67 19.23 -22.52
N LEU A 234 -3.90 20.32 -22.41
CA LEU A 234 -4.14 21.55 -23.18
C LEU A 234 -3.99 21.31 -24.69
N ALA A 235 -2.96 20.57 -25.12
CA ALA A 235 -2.74 20.23 -26.52
C ALA A 235 -3.87 19.37 -27.10
N VAL A 236 -4.35 18.39 -26.32
CA VAL A 236 -5.51 17.55 -26.71
C VAL A 236 -6.78 18.39 -26.79
N LEU A 237 -7.04 19.28 -25.83
CA LEU A 237 -8.18 20.18 -25.85
C LEU A 237 -8.13 21.15 -27.05
N TYR A 238 -6.95 21.70 -27.35
CA TYR A 238 -6.76 22.59 -28.48
C TYR A 238 -7.04 21.87 -29.81
N LYS A 239 -6.40 20.72 -30.05
CA LYS A 239 -6.61 19.93 -31.27
C LYS A 239 -8.06 19.41 -31.37
N GLY A 240 -8.62 18.94 -30.26
CA GLY A 240 -10.00 18.47 -30.18
C GLY A 240 -11.04 19.58 -30.40
N GLY A 241 -10.75 20.79 -29.92
CA GLY A 241 -11.55 21.99 -30.16
C GLY A 241 -11.55 22.39 -31.63
N LEU A 242 -10.39 22.36 -32.30
CA LEU A 242 -10.29 22.61 -33.74
C LEU A 242 -11.07 21.59 -34.57
N LEU A 243 -11.02 20.30 -34.21
CA LEU A 243 -11.77 19.23 -34.88
C LEU A 243 -13.28 19.36 -34.70
N THR A 244 -13.72 19.78 -33.51
CA THR A 244 -15.11 20.10 -33.24
C THR A 244 -15.57 21.31 -34.07
N GLY A 245 -14.75 22.35 -34.16
CA GLY A 245 -15.03 23.53 -35.00
C GLY A 245 -15.10 23.22 -36.50
N ALA A 246 -14.33 22.24 -36.96
CA ALA A 246 -14.36 21.73 -38.33
C ALA A 246 -15.52 20.75 -38.60
N SER A 247 -16.43 20.54 -37.64
CA SER A 247 -17.55 19.58 -37.71
C SER A 247 -17.12 18.12 -37.98
N GLN A 248 -15.86 17.77 -37.67
CA GLN A 248 -15.35 16.40 -37.81
C GLN A 248 -15.62 15.55 -36.55
N MET A 249 -15.90 16.21 -35.42
CA MET A 249 -16.21 15.56 -34.15
C MET A 249 -17.28 16.35 -33.39
N THR A 250 -18.06 15.66 -32.57
CA THR A 250 -19.00 16.30 -31.64
C THR A 250 -18.34 16.61 -30.29
N VAL A 251 -18.91 17.55 -29.53
CA VAL A 251 -18.47 17.84 -28.15
C VAL A 251 -18.56 16.60 -27.24
N GLY A 252 -19.56 15.73 -27.49
CA GLY A 252 -19.73 14.47 -26.75
C GLY A 252 -18.65 13.43 -27.04
N GLU A 253 -18.16 13.37 -28.29
CA GLU A 253 -17.03 12.51 -28.65
C GLU A 253 -15.73 13.02 -28.03
N LEU A 254 -15.52 14.34 -27.99
CA LEU A 254 -14.35 14.93 -27.33
C LEU A 254 -14.35 14.65 -25.82
N SER A 255 -15.48 14.81 -25.13
CA SER A 255 -15.58 14.53 -23.70
C SER A 255 -15.35 13.04 -23.40
N SER A 256 -15.94 12.16 -24.21
CA SER A 256 -15.73 10.71 -24.12
C SER A 256 -14.25 10.34 -24.32
N PHE A 257 -13.60 10.95 -25.33
CA PHE A 257 -12.17 10.75 -25.58
C PHE A 257 -11.30 11.15 -24.37
N LEU A 258 -11.56 12.31 -23.77
CA LEU A 258 -10.84 12.76 -22.58
C LEU A 258 -11.05 11.83 -21.38
N MET A 259 -12.26 11.32 -21.18
CA MET A 259 -12.52 10.32 -20.14
C MET A 259 -11.73 9.04 -20.37
N TYR A 260 -11.72 8.51 -21.60
CA TYR A 260 -10.93 7.32 -21.92
C TYR A 260 -9.42 7.57 -21.78
N ALA A 261 -8.92 8.73 -22.23
CA ALA A 261 -7.52 9.11 -22.05
C ALA A 261 -7.12 9.18 -20.57
N PHE A 262 -7.98 9.71 -19.71
CA PHE A 262 -7.76 9.76 -18.27
C PHE A 262 -7.74 8.35 -17.64
N TRP A 263 -8.68 7.48 -18.03
CA TRP A 263 -8.69 6.08 -17.60
C TRP A 263 -7.43 5.33 -18.02
N VAL A 264 -6.97 5.53 -19.26
CA VAL A 264 -5.70 4.96 -19.74
C VAL A 264 -4.52 5.51 -18.92
N GLY A 265 -4.48 6.81 -18.64
CA GLY A 265 -3.46 7.42 -17.79
C GLY A 265 -3.37 6.80 -16.40
N ILE A 266 -4.51 6.59 -15.74
CA ILE A 266 -4.56 5.89 -14.43
C ILE A 266 -4.06 4.45 -14.55
N SER A 267 -4.48 3.74 -15.60
CA SER A 267 -4.08 2.34 -15.79
C SER A 267 -2.57 2.15 -16.02
N ILE A 268 -1.91 3.11 -16.68
CA ILE A 268 -0.46 3.09 -16.91
C ILE A 268 0.31 3.43 -15.64
N GLY A 269 -0.22 4.35 -14.82
CA GLY A 269 0.43 4.77 -13.58
C GLY A 269 0.53 3.66 -12.54
N GLY A 270 -0.39 2.69 -12.57
CA GLY A 270 -0.56 1.73 -11.48
C GLY A 270 -1.08 2.43 -10.21
N THR A 271 -2.07 1.83 -9.56
CA THR A 271 -2.49 2.25 -8.21
C THR A 271 -1.41 1.96 -7.18
#